data_AF-A0A8J1VUK3-F1
#
_entry.id   AF-A0A8J1VUK3-F1
#
_cell.length_a   1.000
_cell.length_b   1.000
_cell.length_c   1.000
_cell.angle_alpha   90.00
_cell.angle_beta   90.00
_cell.angle_gamma   90.00
#
_symmetry.space_group_name_H-M   'P 1'
#
loop_
_entity.id
_entity.type
_entity.pdbx_description
1 polymer ?
#
loop_
_entity_poly.entity_id
_entity_poly.type
_entity_poly.pdbx_seq_one_letter_code
_entity_poly.pdbx_strand_id
1 'polypeptide(L)'
;RAGVDRAFVFAYSNNLGYSSNRGEMSIPVPSKTYRLSCHCQKNVLELTLALPSPPLEHGTPFDDNGVCDCSHCVKRRIIWFFAPRESIKVLKGGAGKALKEYRFGSRSSAHPFCDDCGTYFPGTSAGEGEIPINLRTIRDKDFDLWSLPMTQYSGINRKPPYSDPSPPEGAEIYLADRAKHYDYPTEVYVGSCHCQAVTFAVLSKPITEVLVIDCSCSLCLGNGALWVYPGRHDIFFHPSSPNPYNPDPALVTRYKFNAGKNEHVFCKTCGCQLFEAREAKEDEQGFEGWEEQNGDERSFGLNVALFNRMDEYLADGVGEKFRGLKQNKRQRWEEPIYQMKL
;
A
#
# COMPACT_ATOMS: atom_id res chain seq x y z
N ARG A 1 -16.04 30.76 -24.17
CA ARG A 1 -16.21 29.28 -24.21
C ARG A 1 -15.04 28.67 -23.44
N ALA A 2 -15.21 28.48 -22.14
CA ALA A 2 -14.27 27.77 -21.28
C ALA A 2 -15.11 26.79 -20.48
N GLY A 3 -14.89 25.49 -20.72
CA GLY A 3 -15.62 24.41 -20.09
C GLY A 3 -15.16 24.27 -18.64
N VAL A 4 -16.12 24.34 -17.73
CA VAL A 4 -15.96 24.02 -16.32
C VAL A 4 -15.79 22.51 -16.22
N ASP A 5 -14.58 22.05 -15.88
CA ASP A 5 -14.35 20.65 -15.52
C ASP A 5 -15.17 20.33 -14.27
N ARG A 6 -16.11 19.40 -14.43
CA ARG A 6 -16.99 18.91 -13.37
C ARG A 6 -16.12 18.32 -12.26
N ALA A 7 -16.03 19.05 -11.14
CA ALA A 7 -15.77 18.45 -9.85
C ALA A 7 -16.71 17.26 -9.64
N PHE A 8 -16.23 16.23 -8.95
CA PHE A 8 -16.98 15.03 -8.57
C PHE A 8 -18.37 15.41 -8.02
N VAL A 9 -19.40 15.32 -8.87
CA VAL A 9 -20.79 15.28 -8.46
C VAL A 9 -21.21 13.84 -8.69
N PHE A 10 -21.12 13.03 -7.64
CA PHE A 10 -21.81 11.75 -7.60
C PHE A 10 -23.32 12.04 -7.51
N ALA A 11 -24.05 11.72 -8.57
CA ALA A 11 -25.50 11.69 -8.52
C ALA A 11 -25.92 10.39 -7.83
N TYR A 12 -26.02 10.40 -6.50
CA TYR A 12 -26.79 9.39 -5.79
C TYR A 12 -28.23 9.87 -5.69
N SER A 13 -29.17 8.97 -6.01
CA SER A 13 -30.58 9.15 -5.72
C SER A 13 -30.78 9.26 -4.21
N ASN A 14 -31.05 10.47 -3.74
CA ASN A 14 -31.60 10.70 -2.40
C ASN A 14 -32.95 9.99 -2.30
N ASN A 15 -32.97 8.76 -1.82
CA ASN A 15 -34.18 8.14 -1.27
C ASN A 15 -34.04 8.09 0.26
N LEU A 16 -33.88 9.26 0.87
CA LEU A 16 -34.30 9.49 2.24
C LEU A 16 -35.61 10.27 2.18
N GLY A 17 -36.68 9.54 1.93
CA GLY A 17 -38.04 10.04 2.10
C GLY A 17 -38.32 10.23 3.59
N TYR A 18 -38.04 11.43 4.13
CA TYR A 18 -38.53 11.81 5.45
C TYR A 18 -40.02 12.12 5.34
N SER A 19 -40.85 11.12 5.67
CA SER A 19 -42.25 11.31 6.02
C SER A 19 -42.31 12.03 7.37
N SER A 20 -42.88 13.23 7.40
CA SER A 20 -43.18 13.95 8.63
C SER A 20 -44.38 13.31 9.32
N ASN A 21 -44.14 12.34 10.21
CA ASN A 21 -45.11 11.94 11.20
C ASN A 21 -44.47 11.93 12.60
N ARG A 22 -45.13 12.67 13.51
CA ARG A 22 -44.75 12.79 14.92
C ARG A 22 -45.00 11.44 15.61
N GLY A 23 -44.00 10.94 16.34
CA GLY A 23 -44.24 10.04 17.46
C GLY A 23 -43.92 8.55 17.30
N GLU A 24 -43.17 8.12 16.28
CA GLU A 24 -42.57 6.78 16.28
C GLU A 24 -41.15 6.87 16.86
N MET A 25 -40.91 6.19 17.99
CA MET A 25 -39.55 5.89 18.43
C MET A 25 -38.87 5.10 17.32
N SER A 26 -37.95 5.74 16.60
CA SER A 26 -37.17 5.06 15.56
C SER A 26 -36.43 3.89 16.18
N ILE A 27 -36.70 2.68 15.68
CA ILE A 27 -35.92 1.50 16.03
C ILE A 27 -34.46 1.83 15.66
N PRO A 28 -33.49 1.74 16.59
CA PRO A 28 -32.10 2.01 16.27
C PRO A 28 -31.66 1.09 15.13
N VAL A 29 -31.21 1.66 14.02
CA VAL A 29 -30.64 0.89 12.92
C VAL A 29 -29.41 0.16 13.49
N PRO A 30 -29.34 -1.19 13.39
CA PRO A 30 -28.16 -1.92 13.84
C PRO A 30 -26.91 -1.35 13.19
N SER A 31 -25.86 -1.13 13.97
CA SER A 31 -24.60 -0.56 13.49
C SER A 31 -23.41 -1.28 14.10
N LYS A 32 -22.26 -1.18 13.44
CA LYS A 32 -20.97 -1.67 13.94
C LYS A 32 -19.96 -0.53 13.94
N THR A 33 -19.18 -0.44 15.01
CA THR A 33 -18.03 0.46 15.11
C THR A 33 -16.75 -0.33 14.85
N TYR A 34 -15.94 0.18 13.93
CA TYR A 34 -14.63 -0.35 13.55
C TYR A 34 -13.54 0.59 14.06
N ARG A 35 -12.42 0.02 14.53
CA ARG A 35 -11.26 0.77 14.98
C ARG A 35 -10.16 0.73 13.93
N LEU A 36 -9.79 1.90 13.42
CA LEU A 36 -8.73 2.06 12.43
C LEU A 36 -7.50 2.71 13.05
N SER A 37 -6.30 2.24 12.70
CA SER A 37 -5.05 2.89 13.11
C SER A 37 -3.91 2.76 12.10
N CYS A 38 -3.08 3.81 12.03
CA CYS A 38 -1.73 3.66 11.51
C CYS A 38 -0.94 2.71 12.42
N HIS A 39 0.12 2.08 11.91
CA HIS A 39 0.85 1.07 12.67
C HIS A 39 1.36 1.58 14.04
N CYS A 40 1.97 2.77 14.09
CA CYS A 40 2.49 3.35 15.34
C CYS A 40 1.38 3.88 16.28
N GLN A 41 0.11 3.82 15.86
CA GLN A 41 -1.05 4.31 16.62
C GLN A 41 -0.95 5.77 17.06
N LYS A 42 -0.18 6.60 16.36
CA LYS A 42 -0.25 8.06 16.51
C LYS A 42 -1.50 8.64 15.86
N ASN A 43 -2.09 7.93 14.90
CA ASN A 43 -3.36 8.25 14.29
C ASN A 43 -4.34 7.08 14.51
N VAL A 44 -5.48 7.36 15.13
CA VAL A 44 -6.51 6.39 15.48
C VAL A 44 -7.88 7.03 15.27
N LEU A 45 -8.79 6.32 14.62
CA LEU A 45 -10.19 6.72 14.47
C LEU A 45 -11.14 5.56 14.72
N GLU A 46 -12.37 5.91 15.03
CA GLU A 46 -13.54 5.03 15.02
C GLU A 46 -14.38 5.34 13.79
N LEU A 47 -14.87 4.29 13.13
CA LEU A 47 -15.80 4.33 12.02
C LEU A 47 -17.07 3.59 12.42
N THR A 48 -18.21 4.28 12.52
CA THR A 48 -19.49 3.66 12.89
C THR A 48 -20.44 3.65 11.71
N LEU A 49 -20.76 2.45 11.21
CA LEU A 49 -21.59 2.27 10.02
C LEU A 49 -22.84 1.45 10.35
N ALA A 50 -23.96 1.80 9.74
CA ALA A 50 -25.17 0.98 9.76
C ALA A 50 -24.88 -0.37 9.08
N LEU A 51 -25.41 -1.45 9.66
CA LEU A 51 -25.31 -2.78 9.07
C LEU A 51 -26.38 -2.96 7.98
N PRO A 52 -26.06 -3.63 6.87
CA PRO A 52 -27.02 -3.92 5.82
C PRO A 52 -28.21 -4.73 6.35
N SER A 53 -29.40 -4.42 5.83
CA SER A 53 -30.62 -5.21 6.07
C SER A 53 -31.27 -5.55 4.73
N PRO A 54 -31.30 -6.84 4.33
CA PRO A 54 -30.78 -8.02 5.04
C PRO A 54 -29.23 -8.01 5.15
N PRO A 55 -28.65 -8.79 6.08
CA PRO A 55 -27.19 -8.91 6.20
C PRO A 55 -26.56 -9.44 4.91
N LEU A 56 -25.40 -8.88 4.54
CA LEU A 56 -24.57 -9.37 3.43
C LEU A 56 -23.83 -10.65 3.82
N GLU A 57 -23.42 -11.44 2.82
CA GLU A 57 -22.69 -12.71 2.99
C GLU A 57 -21.42 -12.55 3.84
N HIS A 58 -20.67 -11.46 3.63
CA HIS A 58 -19.46 -11.14 4.37
C HIS A 58 -19.71 -10.42 5.71
N GLY A 59 -20.96 -10.11 6.06
CA GLY A 59 -21.33 -9.58 7.37
C GLY A 59 -20.83 -8.16 7.69
N THR A 60 -20.39 -7.38 6.70
CA THR A 60 -19.88 -6.01 6.88
C THR A 60 -20.58 -5.00 5.96
N PRO A 61 -20.57 -3.69 6.26
CA PRO A 61 -21.16 -2.63 5.43
C PRO A 61 -20.21 -2.11 4.35
N PHE A 62 -19.31 -2.97 3.85
CA PHE A 62 -18.26 -2.60 2.88
C PHE A 62 -18.53 -3.28 1.53
N ASP A 63 -19.71 -3.11 0.96
CA ASP A 63 -20.04 -3.60 -0.38
C ASP A 63 -19.57 -2.66 -1.50
N ASP A 64 -19.54 -1.35 -1.25
CA ASP A 64 -18.98 -0.32 -2.13
C ASP A 64 -17.53 0.03 -1.73
N ASN A 65 -16.66 -0.97 -1.73
CA ASN A 65 -15.21 -0.78 -1.56
C ASN A 65 -14.46 -1.11 -2.85
N GLY A 66 -13.21 -0.69 -2.96
CA GLY A 66 -12.43 -1.08 -4.11
C GLY A 66 -10.96 -0.67 -4.13
N VAL A 67 -10.31 -1.04 -5.22
CA VAL A 67 -8.90 -0.79 -5.50
C VAL A 67 -8.77 0.09 -6.73
N CYS A 68 -7.72 0.91 -6.79
CA CYS A 68 -7.47 1.80 -7.92
C CYS A 68 -6.19 1.40 -8.64
N ASP A 69 -6.24 1.32 -9.97
CA ASP A 69 -5.10 0.91 -10.82
C ASP A 69 -4.14 2.05 -11.19
N CYS A 70 -4.28 3.24 -10.60
CA CYS A 70 -3.35 4.33 -10.87
C CYS A 70 -1.95 4.05 -10.27
N SER A 71 -0.93 4.70 -10.84
CA SER A 71 0.48 4.56 -10.45
C SER A 71 0.73 4.66 -8.94
N HIS A 72 0.02 5.54 -8.24
CA HIS A 72 0.19 5.70 -6.79
C HIS A 72 -0.52 4.58 -6.01
N CYS A 73 -1.76 4.25 -6.39
CA CYS A 73 -2.57 3.27 -5.68
C CYS A 73 -2.01 1.85 -5.84
N VAL A 74 -1.47 1.49 -7.00
CA VAL A 74 -0.76 0.21 -7.21
C VAL A 74 0.47 0.11 -6.31
N LYS A 75 1.34 1.14 -6.31
CA LYS A 75 2.54 1.18 -5.46
C LYS A 75 2.26 1.17 -3.95
N ARG A 76 1.04 1.52 -3.54
CA ARG A 76 0.60 1.60 -2.14
C ARG A 76 -0.42 0.54 -1.73
N ARG A 77 -0.96 -0.23 -2.69
CA ARG A 77 -2.02 -1.23 -2.55
C ARG A 77 -3.17 -0.81 -1.61
N ILE A 78 -3.66 0.42 -1.78
CA ILE A 78 -4.75 0.96 -0.93
C ILE A 78 -6.07 0.28 -1.29
N ILE A 79 -6.81 -0.18 -0.28
CA ILE A 79 -8.19 -0.64 -0.42
C ILE A 79 -9.11 0.46 0.10
N TRP A 80 -9.76 1.14 -0.83
CA TRP A 80 -10.59 2.31 -0.59
C TRP A 80 -11.99 1.93 -0.13
N PHE A 81 -12.49 2.69 0.82
CA PHE A 81 -13.91 2.87 1.09
C PHE A 81 -14.14 4.35 1.37
N PHE A 82 -15.27 4.91 0.94
CA PHE A 82 -15.59 6.32 1.15
C PHE A 82 -16.62 6.41 2.27
N ALA A 83 -16.18 6.82 3.45
CA ALA A 83 -17.03 6.85 4.64
C ALA A 83 -17.78 8.19 4.74
N PRO A 84 -19.08 8.19 5.12
CA PRO A 84 -19.77 9.42 5.50
C PRO A 84 -19.02 10.14 6.62
N ARG A 85 -18.92 11.46 6.57
CA ARG A 85 -18.05 12.21 7.49
C ARG A 85 -18.50 12.07 8.96
N GLU A 86 -19.81 12.04 9.18
CA GLU A 86 -20.47 11.85 10.46
C GLU A 86 -20.25 10.46 11.06
N SER A 87 -19.83 9.47 10.25
CA SER A 87 -19.49 8.12 10.72
C SER A 87 -18.10 8.04 11.36
N ILE A 88 -17.27 9.08 11.20
CA ILE A 88 -15.87 9.09 11.65
C ILE A 88 -15.73 9.89 12.94
N LYS A 89 -15.12 9.26 13.95
CA LYS A 89 -14.68 9.91 15.18
C LYS A 89 -13.17 9.77 15.32
N VAL A 90 -12.45 10.88 15.31
CA VAL A 90 -10.99 10.88 15.53
C VAL A 90 -10.70 10.70 17.02
N LEU A 91 -10.02 9.61 17.38
CA LEU A 91 -9.62 9.33 18.75
C LEU A 91 -8.24 9.90 19.08
N LYS A 92 -7.32 9.84 18.11
CA LYS A 92 -5.94 10.32 18.27
C LYS A 92 -5.37 10.75 16.92
N GLY A 93 -4.52 11.78 16.95
CA GLY A 93 -3.90 12.31 15.74
C GLY A 93 -4.88 13.14 14.92
N GLY A 94 -4.66 13.17 13.60
CA GLY A 94 -5.42 13.97 12.65
C GLY A 94 -4.56 14.97 11.87
N ALA A 95 -5.25 15.69 10.99
CA ALA A 95 -4.78 16.86 10.26
C ALA A 95 -3.66 17.67 10.95
N GLY A 96 -2.43 17.61 10.42
CA GLY A 96 -1.36 18.55 10.79
C GLY A 96 -0.55 18.25 12.05
N LYS A 97 -0.76 17.13 12.76
CA LYS A 97 0.10 16.76 13.92
C LYS A 97 0.91 15.46 13.76
N ALA A 98 0.50 14.54 12.88
CA ALA A 98 1.17 13.23 12.69
C ALA A 98 0.95 12.61 11.30
N LEU A 99 0.50 13.40 10.33
CA LEU A 99 0.28 12.98 8.94
C LEU A 99 1.00 13.95 8.00
N LYS A 100 1.74 13.40 7.04
CA LYS A 100 2.22 14.10 5.85
C LYS A 100 1.21 13.95 4.73
N GLU A 101 1.12 14.95 3.86
CA GLU A 101 0.26 14.92 2.69
C GLU A 101 1.10 14.82 1.42
N TYR A 102 0.71 13.91 0.53
CA TYR A 102 1.24 13.83 -0.82
C TYR A 102 0.16 14.17 -1.86
N ARG A 103 0.53 15.00 -2.85
CA ARG A 103 -0.32 15.37 -3.99
C ARG A 103 0.49 15.26 -5.27
N PHE A 104 -0.14 14.78 -6.33
CA PHE A 104 0.47 14.62 -7.65
C PHE A 104 -0.57 14.90 -8.75
N GLY A 105 -0.12 14.94 -10.01
CA GLY A 105 -0.98 15.23 -11.16
C GLY A 105 -1.68 16.59 -11.03
N SER A 106 -3.02 16.61 -11.11
CA SER A 106 -3.85 17.82 -10.91
C SER A 106 -3.79 18.40 -9.50
N ARG A 107 -3.23 17.66 -8.53
CA ARG A 107 -3.18 18.01 -7.10
C ARG A 107 -4.56 18.12 -6.43
N SER A 108 -5.63 17.65 -7.07
CA SER A 108 -7.00 17.72 -6.53
C SER A 108 -7.20 16.82 -5.32
N SER A 109 -6.51 15.67 -5.24
CA SER A 109 -6.69 14.66 -4.19
C SER A 109 -5.49 14.62 -3.24
N ALA A 110 -5.77 14.68 -1.94
CA ALA A 110 -4.80 14.48 -0.87
C ALA A 110 -4.51 12.99 -0.67
N HIS A 111 -3.25 12.63 -0.47
CA HIS A 111 -2.86 11.28 -0.06
C HIS A 111 -2.10 11.34 1.27
N PRO A 112 -2.81 11.40 2.40
CA PRO A 112 -2.19 11.49 3.72
C PRO A 112 -1.59 10.16 4.19
N PHE A 113 -0.45 10.23 4.86
CA PHE A 113 0.21 9.08 5.47
C PHE A 113 0.92 9.47 6.77
N CYS A 114 1.06 8.52 7.69
CA CYS A 114 1.80 8.73 8.93
C CYS A 114 3.28 8.96 8.63
N ASP A 115 3.82 10.06 9.15
CA ASP A 115 5.21 10.46 8.95
C ASP A 115 6.23 9.54 9.65
N ASP A 116 5.80 8.80 10.67
CA ASP A 116 6.64 7.84 11.38
C ASP A 116 6.65 6.44 10.75
N CYS A 117 5.47 5.85 10.50
CA CYS A 117 5.37 4.45 10.08
C CYS A 117 4.96 4.27 8.60
N GLY A 118 4.78 5.37 7.88
CA GLY A 118 4.47 5.38 6.45
C GLY A 118 3.06 4.95 6.09
N THR A 119 2.24 4.48 7.04
CA THR A 119 0.88 3.98 6.78
C THR A 119 -0.01 5.05 6.19
N TYR A 120 -0.58 4.76 5.02
CA TYR A 120 -1.64 5.59 4.46
C TYR A 120 -2.80 5.59 5.46
N PHE A 121 -3.16 6.77 5.93
CA PHE A 121 -4.19 6.93 6.93
C PHE A 121 -4.96 8.20 6.61
N PRO A 122 -6.30 8.15 6.56
CA PRO A 122 -7.10 9.30 6.18
C PRO A 122 -6.77 10.51 7.06
N GLY A 123 -6.43 11.60 6.40
CA GLY A 123 -6.38 12.92 7.00
C GLY A 123 -7.81 13.47 7.03
N THR A 124 -8.28 13.88 8.19
CA THR A 124 -9.65 14.41 8.34
C THR A 124 -9.79 15.89 7.91
N SER A 125 -8.69 16.53 7.50
CA SER A 125 -8.63 17.90 6.98
C SER A 125 -8.52 17.94 5.46
N ALA A 126 -9.64 18.14 4.77
CA ALA A 126 -9.81 18.98 3.59
C ALA A 126 -11.13 18.64 2.89
N GLY A 127 -12.02 19.64 2.74
CA GLY A 127 -13.18 19.60 1.84
C GLY A 127 -14.52 19.14 2.42
N GLU A 128 -15.61 19.56 1.75
CA GLU A 128 -16.95 18.97 1.86
C GLU A 128 -16.93 17.57 1.18
N GLY A 129 -17.60 16.57 1.78
CA GLY A 129 -17.71 15.21 1.22
C GLY A 129 -17.20 14.09 2.14
N GLU A 130 -17.26 12.87 1.59
CA GLU A 130 -16.87 11.60 2.22
C GLU A 130 -15.36 11.54 2.54
N ILE A 131 -15.01 10.72 3.52
CA ILE A 131 -13.63 10.51 3.98
C ILE A 131 -13.11 9.20 3.39
N PRO A 132 -12.05 9.24 2.55
CA PRO A 132 -11.53 8.03 1.91
C PRO A 132 -10.65 7.25 2.89
N ILE A 133 -11.14 6.11 3.37
CA ILE A 133 -10.46 5.23 4.32
C ILE A 133 -9.69 4.12 3.59
N ASN A 134 -8.60 3.66 4.21
CA ASN A 134 -7.90 2.45 3.80
C ASN A 134 -8.32 1.28 4.69
N LEU A 135 -9.08 0.33 4.15
CA LEU A 135 -9.64 -0.80 4.92
C LEU A 135 -8.55 -1.69 5.54
N ARG A 136 -7.32 -1.68 5.01
CA ARG A 136 -6.15 -2.35 5.59
C ARG A 136 -5.75 -1.85 6.98
N THR A 137 -6.31 -0.71 7.41
CA THR A 137 -6.00 -0.10 8.71
C THR A 137 -7.01 -0.45 9.80
N ILE A 138 -8.06 -1.21 9.49
CA ILE A 138 -8.98 -1.78 10.48
C ILE A 138 -8.22 -2.80 11.34
N ARG A 139 -8.40 -2.72 12.66
CA ARG A 139 -7.67 -3.53 13.65
C ARG A 139 -8.56 -4.50 14.44
N ASP A 140 -9.84 -4.52 14.13
CA ASP A 140 -10.80 -5.46 14.71
C ASP A 140 -10.42 -6.89 14.34
N LYS A 141 -10.33 -7.77 15.34
CA LYS A 141 -9.87 -9.17 15.16
C LYS A 141 -10.82 -10.02 14.32
N ASP A 142 -12.09 -9.62 14.25
CA ASP A 142 -13.16 -10.31 13.52
C ASP A 142 -13.38 -9.71 12.13
N PHE A 143 -12.57 -8.73 11.71
CA PHE A 143 -12.64 -8.15 10.39
C PHE A 143 -11.81 -8.95 9.39
N ASP A 144 -12.49 -9.68 8.51
CA ASP A 144 -11.86 -10.38 7.40
C ASP A 144 -11.88 -9.50 6.14
N LEU A 145 -10.81 -8.70 5.97
CA LEU A 145 -10.61 -7.85 4.80
C LEU A 145 -10.68 -8.62 3.48
N TRP A 146 -10.24 -9.87 3.49
CA TRP A 146 -10.07 -10.67 2.29
C TRP A 146 -11.37 -11.35 1.85
N SER A 147 -12.39 -11.39 2.72
CA SER A 147 -13.75 -11.83 2.38
C SER A 147 -14.55 -10.80 1.57
N LEU A 148 -14.08 -9.54 1.51
CA LEU A 148 -14.84 -8.45 0.92
C LEU A 148 -14.88 -8.55 -0.62
N PRO A 149 -16.03 -8.26 -1.24
CA PRO A 149 -16.08 -8.04 -2.69
C PRO A 149 -15.35 -6.73 -2.99
N MET A 150 -14.40 -6.73 -3.92
CA MET A 150 -13.68 -5.50 -4.30
C MET A 150 -14.05 -5.06 -5.71
N THR A 151 -14.33 -3.77 -5.89
CA THR A 151 -14.49 -3.13 -7.20
C THR A 151 -13.15 -2.58 -7.67
N GLN A 152 -12.80 -2.77 -8.95
CA GLN A 152 -11.66 -2.08 -9.55
C GLN A 152 -12.09 -0.73 -10.12
N TYR A 153 -11.39 0.34 -9.74
CA TYR A 153 -11.53 1.68 -10.29
C TYR A 153 -10.36 1.99 -11.23
N SER A 154 -10.67 2.47 -12.43
CA SER A 154 -9.64 2.89 -13.38
C SER A 154 -9.16 4.32 -13.10
N GLY A 155 -7.91 4.44 -12.68
CA GLY A 155 -7.15 5.68 -12.55
C GLY A 155 -5.92 5.75 -13.45
N ILE A 156 -5.54 4.67 -14.14
CA ILE A 156 -4.37 4.59 -15.04
C ILE A 156 -4.38 5.64 -16.17
N ASN A 157 -5.56 6.01 -16.66
CA ASN A 157 -5.73 6.97 -17.76
C ASN A 157 -5.84 8.44 -17.31
N ARG A 158 -5.63 8.74 -16.01
CA ARG A 158 -5.68 10.11 -15.51
C ARG A 158 -4.49 10.92 -16.01
N LYS A 159 -4.75 12.18 -16.37
CA LYS A 159 -3.71 13.11 -16.87
C LYS A 159 -3.08 13.94 -15.74
N PRO A 160 -1.80 14.31 -15.85
CA PRO A 160 -0.83 13.79 -16.83
C PRO A 160 -0.53 12.30 -16.57
N PRO A 161 -0.21 11.52 -17.62
CA PRO A 161 0.14 10.12 -17.44
C PRO A 161 1.38 9.99 -16.55
N TYR A 162 1.45 8.90 -15.77
CA TYR A 162 2.65 8.56 -15.04
C TYR A 162 3.66 7.91 -16.00
N SER A 163 4.89 8.39 -15.98
CA SER A 163 5.99 7.80 -16.76
C SER A 163 6.93 7.08 -15.82
N ASP A 164 7.11 5.79 -16.06
CA ASP A 164 8.08 4.99 -15.32
C ASP A 164 9.51 5.52 -15.54
N PRO A 165 10.37 5.52 -14.50
CA PRO A 165 11.75 5.95 -14.63
C PRO A 165 12.56 4.99 -15.50
N SER A 166 13.55 5.52 -16.21
CA SER A 166 14.61 4.73 -16.82
C SER A 166 15.54 4.13 -15.74
N PRO A 167 16.33 3.08 -16.09
CA PRO A 167 17.36 2.57 -15.19
C PRO A 167 18.27 3.71 -14.69
N PRO A 168 18.65 3.71 -13.41
CA PRO A 168 19.60 4.70 -12.91
C PRO A 168 20.95 4.66 -13.64
N GLU A 169 21.56 5.83 -13.85
CA GLU A 169 22.89 5.92 -14.44
C GLU A 169 23.91 5.13 -13.59
N GLY A 170 24.72 4.30 -14.24
CA GLY A 170 25.69 3.41 -13.59
C GLY A 170 25.14 2.07 -13.10
N ALA A 171 23.82 1.88 -13.04
CA ALA A 171 23.23 0.62 -12.60
C ALA A 171 23.57 -0.56 -13.52
N GLU A 172 23.65 -0.33 -14.83
CA GLU A 172 23.93 -1.39 -15.82
C GLU A 172 25.30 -2.04 -15.56
N ILE A 173 26.36 -1.24 -15.40
CA ILE A 173 27.72 -1.74 -15.15
C ILE A 173 27.78 -2.47 -13.81
N TYR A 174 27.18 -1.87 -12.77
CA TYR A 174 27.15 -2.45 -11.43
C TYR A 174 26.45 -3.81 -11.43
N LEU A 175 25.23 -3.89 -11.96
CA LEU A 175 24.44 -5.11 -11.94
C LEU A 175 24.97 -6.18 -12.92
N ALA A 176 25.62 -5.79 -14.02
CA ALA A 176 26.33 -6.73 -14.89
C ALA A 176 27.51 -7.38 -14.19
N ASP A 177 28.18 -6.68 -13.28
CA ASP A 177 29.22 -7.28 -12.43
C ASP A 177 28.61 -8.24 -11.40
N ARG A 178 27.53 -7.82 -10.73
CA ARG A 178 26.77 -8.66 -9.78
C ARG A 178 26.28 -9.96 -10.42
N ALA A 179 25.79 -9.91 -11.66
CA ALA A 179 25.27 -11.07 -12.38
C ALA A 179 26.30 -12.19 -12.60
N LYS A 180 27.61 -11.90 -12.59
CA LYS A 180 28.66 -12.93 -12.76
C LYS A 180 28.74 -13.92 -11.61
N HIS A 181 28.13 -13.59 -10.47
CA HIS A 181 28.15 -14.42 -9.27
C HIS A 181 27.03 -15.47 -9.25
N TYR A 182 26.14 -15.45 -10.24
CA TYR A 182 25.00 -16.35 -10.34
C TYR A 182 25.19 -17.35 -11.50
N ASP A 183 24.88 -18.61 -11.23
CA ASP A 183 24.92 -19.71 -12.20
C ASP A 183 23.53 -20.03 -12.80
N TYR A 184 22.53 -19.21 -12.48
CA TYR A 184 21.16 -19.27 -12.99
C TYR A 184 20.77 -17.99 -13.74
N PRO A 185 19.72 -18.02 -14.58
CA PRO A 185 19.26 -16.82 -15.29
C PRO A 185 18.79 -15.71 -14.34
N THR A 186 19.25 -14.48 -14.58
CA THR A 186 18.87 -13.29 -13.83
C THR A 186 18.38 -12.18 -14.76
N GLU A 187 17.44 -11.38 -14.29
CA GLU A 187 16.88 -10.21 -14.96
C GLU A 187 17.08 -8.95 -14.11
N VAL A 188 17.18 -7.80 -14.77
CA VAL A 188 17.23 -6.49 -14.12
C VAL A 188 15.83 -5.85 -14.16
N TYR A 189 15.29 -5.57 -12.98
CA TYR A 189 14.04 -4.85 -12.81
C TYR A 189 14.30 -3.41 -12.38
N VAL A 190 13.64 -2.45 -13.03
CA VAL A 190 13.71 -1.03 -12.66
C VAL A 190 12.47 -0.69 -11.85
N GLY A 191 12.63 0.17 -10.85
CA GLY A 191 11.51 0.63 -10.04
C GLY A 191 11.75 1.99 -9.40
N SER A 192 10.70 2.47 -8.74
CA SER A 192 10.75 3.71 -7.97
C SER A 192 9.62 3.83 -6.97
N CYS A 193 9.85 4.66 -5.94
CA CYS A 193 8.74 5.28 -5.23
C CYS A 193 7.93 6.17 -6.20
N HIS A 194 6.66 6.43 -5.89
CA HIS A 194 5.78 7.17 -6.80
C HIS A 194 6.29 8.59 -7.15
N CYS A 195 6.94 9.30 -6.22
CA CYS A 195 7.47 10.64 -6.54
C CYS A 195 8.81 10.61 -7.29
N GLN A 196 9.37 9.43 -7.56
CA GLN A 196 10.65 9.22 -8.23
C GLN A 196 11.87 9.84 -7.54
N ALA A 197 11.72 10.37 -6.32
CA ALA A 197 12.86 10.82 -5.53
C ALA A 197 13.84 9.66 -5.23
N VAL A 198 13.30 8.45 -5.06
CA VAL A 198 14.09 7.22 -4.98
C VAL A 198 13.72 6.34 -6.16
N THR A 199 14.69 6.11 -7.04
CA THR A 199 14.66 5.13 -8.13
C THR A 199 15.67 4.03 -7.84
N PHE A 200 15.47 2.86 -8.45
CA PHE A 200 16.41 1.76 -8.31
C PHE A 200 16.37 0.85 -9.53
N ALA A 201 17.44 0.07 -9.69
CA ALA A 201 17.43 -1.16 -10.48
C ALA A 201 17.91 -2.31 -9.60
N VAL A 202 17.31 -3.49 -9.77
CA VAL A 202 17.60 -4.68 -8.96
C VAL A 202 17.77 -5.90 -9.86
N LEU A 203 18.79 -6.69 -9.58
CA LEU A 203 19.00 -8.00 -10.20
C LEU A 203 18.25 -9.06 -9.40
N SER A 204 17.51 -9.92 -10.08
CA SER A 204 16.70 -10.98 -9.47
C SER A 204 16.56 -12.15 -10.47
N LYS A 205 16.14 -13.33 -10.00
CA LYS A 205 15.54 -14.32 -10.89
C LYS A 205 14.33 -13.73 -11.64
N PRO A 206 13.90 -14.33 -12.76
CA PRO A 206 12.62 -14.00 -13.37
C PRO A 206 11.54 -13.89 -12.30
N ILE A 207 10.79 -12.78 -12.26
CA ILE A 207 9.85 -12.49 -11.17
C ILE A 207 8.75 -13.55 -11.05
N THR A 208 8.51 -14.28 -12.13
CA THR A 208 7.61 -15.43 -12.19
C THR A 208 8.09 -16.67 -11.42
N GLU A 209 9.37 -16.68 -11.03
CA GLU A 209 10.03 -17.77 -10.31
C GLU A 209 10.37 -17.39 -8.87
N VAL A 210 10.13 -16.13 -8.46
CA VAL A 210 10.45 -15.62 -7.13
C VAL A 210 9.23 -15.76 -6.21
N LEU A 211 9.46 -16.21 -4.97
CA LEU A 211 8.43 -16.20 -3.93
C LEU A 211 8.11 -14.76 -3.51
N VAL A 212 6.84 -14.38 -3.66
CA VAL A 212 6.34 -13.09 -3.16
C VAL A 212 5.59 -13.26 -1.85
N ILE A 213 5.94 -12.43 -0.87
CA ILE A 213 5.40 -12.47 0.48
C ILE A 213 4.47 -11.27 0.72
N ASP A 214 3.18 -11.53 0.95
CA ASP A 214 2.19 -10.54 1.43
C ASP A 214 1.98 -10.72 2.95
N CYS A 215 2.87 -10.14 3.76
CA CYS A 215 2.86 -10.35 5.21
C CYS A 215 1.62 -9.72 5.88
N SER A 216 0.88 -10.51 6.67
CA SER A 216 -0.30 -10.06 7.43
C SER A 216 -0.01 -9.31 8.73
N CYS A 217 1.25 -9.03 9.07
CA CYS A 217 1.54 -8.27 10.29
C CYS A 217 0.94 -6.85 10.22
N SER A 218 0.68 -6.22 11.37
CA SER A 218 -0.07 -4.96 11.40
C SER A 218 0.56 -3.80 10.61
N LEU A 219 1.88 -3.82 10.40
CA LEU A 219 2.60 -2.84 9.57
C LEU A 219 2.46 -3.16 8.08
N CYS A 220 2.83 -4.37 7.68
CA CYS A 220 2.81 -4.83 6.29
C CYS A 220 1.38 -4.82 5.72
N LEU A 221 0.40 -5.33 6.49
CA LEU A 221 -1.01 -5.28 6.11
C LEU A 221 -1.46 -3.85 5.84
N GLY A 222 -1.22 -2.94 6.80
CA GLY A 222 -1.63 -1.53 6.72
C GLY A 222 -0.95 -0.74 5.61
N ASN A 223 0.29 -1.10 5.28
CA ASN A 223 1.08 -0.46 4.24
C ASN A 223 0.94 -1.11 2.86
N GLY A 224 0.36 -2.32 2.78
CA GLY A 224 0.14 -3.05 1.54
C GLY A 224 1.41 -3.47 0.81
N ALA A 225 2.52 -3.70 1.52
CA ALA A 225 3.79 -4.08 0.88
C ALA A 225 3.76 -5.53 0.38
N LEU A 226 4.40 -5.79 -0.77
CA LEU A 226 4.62 -7.13 -1.32
C LEU A 226 6.12 -7.36 -1.43
N TRP A 227 6.65 -8.30 -0.65
CA TRP A 227 8.08 -8.48 -0.52
C TRP A 227 8.62 -9.58 -1.44
N VAL A 228 9.67 -9.25 -2.18
CA VAL A 228 10.61 -10.21 -2.78
C VAL A 228 11.97 -10.03 -2.12
N TYR A 229 12.83 -11.04 -2.14
CA TYR A 229 14.06 -11.03 -1.33
C TYR A 229 15.32 -11.27 -2.16
N PRO A 230 15.70 -10.31 -3.01
CA PRO A 230 16.97 -10.36 -3.74
C PRO A 230 18.16 -10.18 -2.78
N GLY A 231 19.37 -10.42 -3.26
CA GLY A 231 20.59 -10.13 -2.50
C GLY A 231 20.70 -8.64 -2.15
N ARG A 232 21.21 -8.33 -0.95
CA ARG A 232 21.31 -6.94 -0.45
C ARG A 232 22.14 -6.04 -1.37
N HIS A 233 23.14 -6.59 -2.04
CA HIS A 233 24.04 -5.88 -2.96
C HIS A 233 23.60 -6.02 -4.42
N ASP A 234 22.48 -6.67 -4.71
CA ASP A 234 21.96 -6.82 -6.07
C ASP A 234 21.06 -5.67 -6.48
N ILE A 235 21.03 -4.60 -5.69
CA ILE A 235 20.25 -3.39 -5.93
C ILE A 235 21.17 -2.17 -6.05
N PHE A 236 20.83 -1.32 -7.00
CA PHE A 236 21.42 -0.01 -7.20
C PHE A 236 20.35 1.06 -7.04
N PHE A 237 20.44 1.87 -5.99
CA PHE A 237 19.56 3.02 -5.75
C PHE A 237 20.12 4.29 -6.42
N HIS A 238 19.23 5.18 -6.84
CA HIS A 238 19.57 6.54 -7.23
C HIS A 238 18.56 7.57 -6.70
N PRO A 239 19.02 8.72 -6.21
CA PRO A 239 20.41 9.00 -5.85
C PRO A 239 20.85 8.07 -4.71
N SER A 240 21.99 7.43 -4.89
CA SER A 240 22.61 6.58 -3.88
C SER A 240 23.32 7.46 -2.84
N SER A 241 23.35 6.97 -1.61
CA SER A 241 24.35 7.41 -0.61
C SER A 241 25.75 6.97 -1.09
N PRO A 242 26.86 7.15 -0.33
CA PRO A 242 28.17 6.61 -0.74
C PRO A 242 28.20 5.10 -1.09
N ASN A 243 27.15 4.34 -0.72
CA ASN A 243 26.95 2.94 -1.07
C ASN A 243 25.75 2.78 -2.04
N PRO A 244 25.91 2.13 -3.21
CA PRO A 244 24.86 2.02 -4.24
C PRO A 244 23.61 1.26 -3.75
N TYR A 245 23.77 0.32 -2.83
CA TYR A 245 22.69 -0.50 -2.25
C TYR A 245 22.02 0.15 -1.03
N ASN A 246 22.24 1.45 -0.80
CA ASN A 246 21.47 2.25 0.15
C ASN A 246 21.01 3.56 -0.52
N PRO A 247 19.72 3.91 -0.45
CA PRO A 247 19.27 5.21 -0.94
C PRO A 247 19.80 6.33 -0.03
N ASP A 248 19.83 7.55 -0.57
CA ASP A 248 20.14 8.75 0.22
C ASP A 248 19.24 8.83 1.48
N PRO A 249 19.82 8.86 2.70
CA PRO A 249 19.06 8.96 3.95
C PRO A 249 18.23 10.26 4.06
N ALA A 250 18.55 11.29 3.28
CA ALA A 250 17.73 12.50 3.18
C ALA A 250 16.35 12.22 2.58
N LEU A 251 16.20 11.17 1.75
CA LEU A 251 14.99 10.87 0.98
C LEU A 251 14.07 9.83 1.62
N VAL A 252 14.54 9.09 2.62
CA VAL A 252 13.82 7.96 3.22
C VAL A 252 13.63 8.07 4.73
N THR A 253 12.46 7.67 5.23
CA THR A 253 12.24 7.44 6.66
C THR A 253 12.47 5.96 6.96
N ARG A 254 13.19 5.67 8.04
CA ARG A 254 13.39 4.32 8.57
C ARG A 254 12.55 4.15 9.83
N TYR A 255 11.74 3.11 9.86
CA TYR A 255 10.85 2.82 10.98
C TYR A 255 11.19 1.46 11.61
N LYS A 256 11.49 1.48 12.91
CA LYS A 256 11.71 0.28 13.74
C LYS A 256 10.58 0.15 14.75
N PHE A 257 10.20 -1.08 15.09
CA PHE A 257 9.23 -1.35 16.14
C PHE A 257 9.55 -2.65 16.88
N ASN A 258 8.87 -2.86 18.02
CA ASN A 258 9.06 -4.03 18.88
C ASN A 258 10.55 -4.25 19.23
N ALA A 259 11.14 -5.38 18.82
CA ALA A 259 12.54 -5.72 19.10
C ALA A 259 13.55 -4.81 18.37
N GLY A 260 13.11 -3.96 17.44
CA GLY A 260 13.96 -2.99 16.75
C GLY A 260 14.99 -3.61 15.80
N LYS A 261 14.83 -4.89 15.46
CA LYS A 261 15.79 -5.62 14.61
C LYS A 261 15.63 -5.31 13.13
N ASN A 262 14.40 -5.22 12.63
CA ASN A 262 14.10 -4.96 11.22
C ASN A 262 13.64 -3.51 11.00
N GLU A 263 14.15 -2.87 9.96
CA GLU A 263 13.72 -1.53 9.52
C GLU A 263 12.75 -1.67 8.38
N HIS A 264 11.65 -0.93 8.43
CA HIS A 264 10.80 -0.68 7.27
C HIS A 264 11.10 0.70 6.74
N VAL A 265 11.55 0.78 5.50
CA VAL A 265 12.06 1.99 4.88
C VAL A 265 11.07 2.48 3.83
N PHE A 266 10.72 3.77 3.89
CA PHE A 266 9.75 4.36 2.97
C PHE A 266 10.14 5.76 2.54
N CYS A 267 9.64 6.17 1.36
CA CYS A 267 9.93 7.50 0.82
C CYS A 267 9.33 8.61 1.71
N LYS A 268 10.13 9.62 2.08
CA LYS A 268 9.68 10.77 2.90
C LYS A 268 8.60 11.62 2.24
N THR A 269 8.51 11.59 0.91
CA THR A 269 7.66 12.46 0.10
C THR A 269 6.31 11.82 -0.21
N CYS A 270 6.29 10.61 -0.79
CA CYS A 270 5.04 9.93 -1.17
C CYS A 270 4.64 8.78 -0.24
N GLY A 271 5.49 8.40 0.71
CA GLY A 271 5.22 7.36 1.70
C GLY A 271 5.17 5.92 1.16
N CYS A 272 5.52 5.69 -0.12
CA CYS A 272 5.67 4.35 -0.68
C CYS A 272 6.70 3.55 0.15
N GLN A 273 6.33 2.33 0.55
CA GLN A 273 7.26 1.40 1.20
C GLN A 273 8.27 0.90 0.17
N LEU A 274 9.55 1.07 0.47
CA LEU A 274 10.66 0.76 -0.43
C LEU A 274 11.16 -0.66 -0.17
N PHE A 275 11.73 -0.88 1.01
CA PHE A 275 12.30 -2.16 1.41
C PHE A 275 12.18 -2.36 2.92
N GLU A 276 12.32 -3.61 3.36
CA GLU A 276 12.60 -3.97 4.73
C GLU A 276 13.97 -4.65 4.84
N ALA A 277 14.76 -4.23 5.82
CA ALA A 277 16.05 -4.86 6.09
C ALA A 277 16.57 -4.46 7.45
N ARG A 278 17.57 -5.19 7.94
CA ARG A 278 18.40 -4.69 9.04
C ARG A 278 19.37 -3.62 8.55
N GLU A 279 19.78 -2.78 9.48
CA GLU A 279 20.95 -1.93 9.30
C GLU A 279 22.18 -2.83 9.16
N ALA A 280 22.91 -2.70 8.05
CA ALA A 280 24.16 -3.43 7.84
C ALA A 280 25.21 -2.85 8.79
N LYS A 281 25.83 -3.69 9.62
CA LYS A 281 26.93 -3.22 10.49
C LYS A 281 28.23 -3.13 9.71
N GLU A 282 29.08 -2.17 10.05
CA GLU A 282 30.36 -1.91 9.35
C GLU A 282 31.33 -3.11 9.38
N ASP A 283 31.20 -4.03 10.34
CA ASP A 283 32.00 -5.26 10.48
C ASP A 283 31.46 -6.44 9.65
N GLU A 284 30.29 -6.30 9.03
CA GLU A 284 29.68 -7.30 8.16
C GLU A 284 30.08 -7.13 6.67
N GLN A 285 31.09 -6.28 6.38
CA GLN A 285 31.66 -6.03 5.05
C GLN A 285 32.15 -7.30 4.32
N GLY A 286 32.23 -8.45 4.99
CA GLY A 286 32.58 -9.75 4.40
C GLY A 286 31.39 -10.64 4.04
N PHE A 287 30.14 -10.24 4.32
CA PHE A 287 28.96 -11.03 3.96
C PHE A 287 28.26 -10.40 2.76
N GLU A 288 28.65 -10.83 1.56
CA GLU A 288 28.08 -10.36 0.30
C GLU A 288 26.69 -10.93 -0.01
N GLY A 289 26.17 -11.81 0.86
CA GLY A 289 24.78 -12.27 0.90
C GLY A 289 24.22 -12.63 -0.48
N TRP A 290 24.86 -13.58 -1.16
CA TRP A 290 24.56 -13.99 -2.52
C TRP A 290 23.32 -14.90 -2.66
N GLU A 291 22.52 -15.09 -1.61
CA GLU A 291 21.40 -16.03 -1.64
C GLU A 291 20.13 -15.43 -1.05
N GLU A 292 19.01 -15.74 -1.72
CA GLU A 292 17.62 -15.48 -1.33
C GLU A 292 17.27 -16.23 -0.03
N GLN A 293 17.79 -15.80 1.11
CA GLN A 293 17.49 -16.44 2.40
C GLN A 293 16.34 -15.73 3.11
N ASN A 294 15.12 -16.06 2.67
CA ASN A 294 13.89 -15.73 3.39
C ASN A 294 13.97 -16.23 4.84
N GLY A 295 13.94 -15.31 5.81
CA GLY A 295 13.97 -15.62 7.23
C GLY A 295 15.35 -15.59 7.90
N ASP A 296 16.43 -15.30 7.15
CA ASP A 296 17.71 -14.92 7.77
C ASP A 296 17.59 -13.51 8.35
N GLU A 297 18.28 -13.29 9.47
CA GLU A 297 18.46 -11.99 10.12
C GLU A 297 19.10 -10.94 9.19
N ARG A 298 19.64 -11.35 8.03
CA ARG A 298 20.32 -10.52 7.04
C ARG A 298 19.51 -10.29 5.75
N SER A 299 18.26 -10.72 5.73
CA SER A 299 17.40 -10.61 4.54
C SER A 299 17.11 -9.15 4.14
N PHE A 300 16.93 -8.94 2.84
CA PHE A 300 16.59 -7.65 2.23
C PHE A 300 15.30 -7.83 1.42
N GLY A 301 14.16 -7.43 1.99
CA GLY A 301 12.87 -7.49 1.34
C GLY A 301 12.62 -6.23 0.52
N LEU A 302 12.46 -6.33 -0.79
CA LEU A 302 12.15 -5.21 -1.68
C LEU A 302 10.66 -5.24 -2.06
N ASN A 303 10.01 -4.07 -2.04
CA ASN A 303 8.60 -3.99 -2.38
C ASN A 303 8.40 -4.11 -3.90
N VAL A 304 8.00 -5.28 -4.39
CA VAL A 304 7.81 -5.55 -5.84
C VAL A 304 6.78 -4.61 -6.46
N ALA A 305 5.81 -4.10 -5.67
CA ALA A 305 4.81 -3.15 -6.16
C ALA A 305 5.42 -1.83 -6.70
N LEU A 306 6.71 -1.57 -6.43
CA LEU A 306 7.44 -0.41 -6.92
C LEU A 306 8.09 -0.61 -8.29
N PHE A 307 8.09 -1.82 -8.84
CA PHE A 307 8.67 -2.09 -10.15
C PHE A 307 7.89 -1.33 -11.23
N ASN A 308 8.58 -1.00 -12.31
CA ASN A 308 7.98 -0.41 -13.49
C ASN A 308 6.98 -1.39 -14.09
N ARG A 309 5.90 -0.86 -14.66
CA ARG A 309 4.82 -1.66 -15.28
C ARG A 309 4.33 -2.77 -14.35
N MET A 310 4.22 -2.48 -13.04
CA MET A 310 3.76 -3.46 -12.05
C MET A 310 2.42 -4.09 -12.43
N ASP A 311 1.55 -3.30 -13.07
CA ASP A 311 0.27 -3.74 -13.62
C ASP A 311 0.38 -4.92 -14.59
N GLU A 312 1.51 -5.09 -15.28
CA GLU A 312 1.74 -6.26 -16.13
C GLU A 312 2.11 -7.52 -15.35
N TYR A 313 2.54 -7.36 -14.10
CA TYR A 313 2.83 -8.45 -13.16
C TYR A 313 1.68 -8.65 -12.16
N LEU A 314 0.56 -7.94 -12.31
CA LEU A 314 -0.68 -8.13 -11.54
C LEU A 314 -1.71 -8.83 -12.45
N ALA A 315 -2.46 -9.79 -11.91
CA ALA A 315 -3.40 -10.55 -12.76
C ALA A 315 -4.51 -9.62 -13.29
N ASP A 316 -4.91 -9.84 -14.53
CA ASP A 316 -6.06 -9.18 -15.16
C ASP A 316 -7.34 -9.51 -14.38
N GLY A 317 -7.72 -8.67 -13.43
CA GLY A 317 -9.06 -8.65 -12.85
C GLY A 317 -9.99 -7.66 -13.54
N VAL A 318 -9.72 -7.31 -14.81
CA VAL A 318 -10.58 -6.42 -15.60
C VAL A 318 -11.93 -7.11 -15.84
N GLY A 319 -12.86 -6.88 -14.91
CA GLY A 319 -14.25 -7.35 -14.98
C GLY A 319 -14.63 -8.47 -14.02
N GLU A 320 -13.72 -8.99 -13.19
CA GLU A 320 -14.06 -10.00 -12.19
C GLU A 320 -14.15 -9.41 -10.78
N LYS A 321 -15.20 -9.78 -10.04
CA LYS A 321 -15.22 -9.56 -8.58
C LYS A 321 -14.11 -10.42 -7.99
N PHE A 322 -13.00 -9.80 -7.59
CA PHE A 322 -11.95 -10.50 -6.83
C PHE A 322 -12.60 -11.15 -5.61
N ARG A 323 -12.65 -12.49 -5.58
CA ARG A 323 -13.10 -13.26 -4.41
C ARG A 323 -11.89 -13.75 -3.63
N GLY A 324 -11.93 -13.48 -2.32
CA GLY A 324 -11.03 -14.03 -1.33
C GLY A 324 -10.75 -15.51 -1.50
N LEU A 325 -9.51 -15.85 -1.26
CA LEU A 325 -8.88 -17.12 -1.59
C LEU A 325 -9.48 -18.25 -0.75
N LYS A 326 -9.65 -19.43 -1.35
CA LYS A 326 -10.06 -20.63 -0.62
C LYS A 326 -8.99 -20.99 0.42
N GLN A 327 -9.37 -20.97 1.70
CA GLN A 327 -8.58 -21.58 2.77
C GLN A 327 -8.25 -23.03 2.42
N ASN A 328 -6.96 -23.35 2.27
CA ASN A 328 -6.50 -24.73 2.36
C ASN A 328 -6.22 -25.06 3.84
N LYS A 329 -6.92 -26.05 4.40
CA LYS A 329 -6.96 -26.34 5.83
C LYS A 329 -5.69 -27.02 6.38
N ARG A 330 -4.59 -27.06 5.64
CA ARG A 330 -3.33 -27.68 6.06
C ARG A 330 -2.14 -26.90 5.53
N GLN A 331 -1.56 -26.03 6.36
CA GLN A 331 -0.12 -25.74 6.53
C GLN A 331 0.12 -24.28 6.97
N ARG A 332 1.09 -24.11 7.89
CA ARG A 332 1.65 -22.81 8.29
C ARG A 332 2.52 -22.31 7.13
N TRP A 333 2.37 -21.04 6.74
CA TRP A 333 3.31 -20.25 5.91
C TRP A 333 3.07 -20.08 4.41
N GLU A 334 1.87 -20.29 3.88
CA GLU A 334 1.53 -19.76 2.54
C GLU A 334 0.20 -19.03 2.63
N GLU A 335 0.29 -17.72 2.89
CA GLU A 335 -0.83 -16.81 2.74
C GLU A 335 -1.09 -16.58 1.25
N PRO A 336 -2.34 -16.50 0.84
CA PRO A 336 -2.65 -16.47 -0.56
C PRO A 336 -2.34 -15.07 -1.12
N ILE A 337 -1.44 -15.05 -2.10
CA ILE A 337 -0.91 -13.87 -2.79
C ILE A 337 -2.10 -13.17 -3.47
N TYR A 338 -2.29 -11.88 -3.18
CA TYR A 338 -3.13 -11.04 -4.03
C TYR A 338 -2.54 -11.02 -5.43
N GLN A 339 -3.17 -11.82 -6.30
CA GLN A 339 -3.08 -11.88 -7.76
C GLN A 339 -1.94 -11.07 -8.37
N MET A 340 -0.73 -11.59 -8.22
CA MET A 340 0.32 -11.38 -9.21
C MET A 340 -0.02 -12.23 -10.43
N LYS A 341 0.20 -11.68 -11.63
CA LYS A 341 0.23 -12.44 -12.88
C LYS A 341 1.45 -13.34 -12.79
N LEU A 342 1.23 -14.63 -12.56
CA LEU A 342 2.20 -15.64 -12.96
C LEU A 342 1.73 -16.20 -14.30
#